data_AF-A0A453RSC1-F1
#
_entry.id   AF-A0A453RSC1-F1
#
_cell.length_a   1.000
_cell.length_b   1.000
_cell.length_c   1.000
_cell.angle_alpha   90.00
_cell.angle_beta   90.00
_cell.angle_gamma   90.00
#
_symmetry.space_group_name_H-M   'P 1'
#
loop_
_entity.id
_entity.type
_entity.pdbx_description
1 polymer ?
#
loop_
_entity_poly.entity_id
_entity_poly.type
_entity_poly.pdbx_seq_one_letter_code
_entity_poly.pdbx_strand_id
1 'polypeptide(L)'
;MFCFWFQQITDLQEKYDSELQHSADLSKKLEATEKCLDHTSNLLSTTKEDLKQAHYNLKEKEFIISEQKKAENALAHQACVLRSELEKSSRDNASLHSKIARGDKLSAANRSVVNSFQADLASKLDILSSTLTASIDQQNKHLKAVEVLCQSCVDSHDTATLEIKKKILASKSLYMSHMEAFQNIVLLHKANTNSTLEDVSSLSAASCCSLDQLLACVEGEALKIFTDIQSLLADHRSELAHFTKELRDSFCISLDRTKDMSSFILGLFEKYTEETSKLQNHSNHTHEAQVKSLEEFQKAYEEQSKSEEQRLLADITSLVSKHIVRQRELVDVRLNSLGDAARGNKTFLDEHTSAMEGVTKDAKRKWEMFAEQAENDCKVGSSFSSAKHCRMETIMQECACTVDSAAQQWKKSHAAVNDLCTKQVAEVEVLVRGAIENNEQHEAEIASSRALAEEQASNSSKEILQDIDNLLEEARNSTSRVVSTVEAHSVEIQHLQENHSGQTSGVNTHAEKAFQSSYRDYEPTGETPMRSEPEVPSKGTIESLRAMPIESLMDEFRENHPYESSKEPKPSLIPRSPLATLN
;
A
#
# COMPACT_ATOMS: atom_id res chain seq x y z
N MET A 1 162.03 -175.91 -75.44
CA MET A 1 160.58 -175.58 -75.42
C MET A 1 160.14 -174.84 -74.15
N PHE A 2 161.05 -174.50 -73.23
CA PHE A 2 160.67 -174.03 -71.88
C PHE A 2 160.54 -172.51 -71.72
N CYS A 3 161.26 -171.70 -72.51
CA CYS A 3 161.35 -170.26 -72.23
C CYS A 3 160.17 -169.41 -72.75
N PHE A 4 159.29 -169.97 -73.58
CA PHE A 4 158.14 -169.21 -74.12
C PHE A 4 157.00 -169.06 -73.10
N TRP A 5 157.02 -169.84 -72.03
CA TRP A 5 155.96 -169.85 -71.02
C TRP A 5 156.14 -168.80 -69.93
N PHE A 6 157.34 -168.22 -69.80
CA PHE A 6 157.63 -167.31 -68.70
C PHE A 6 157.13 -165.89 -68.95
N GLN A 7 157.29 -165.39 -70.18
CA GLN A 7 156.96 -163.99 -70.46
C GLN A 7 155.44 -163.71 -70.38
N GLN A 8 154.60 -164.69 -70.75
CA GLN A 8 153.14 -164.58 -70.61
C GLN A 8 152.67 -164.58 -69.16
N ILE A 9 153.44 -165.17 -68.24
CA ILE A 9 153.14 -165.15 -66.81
C ILE A 9 153.42 -163.76 -66.25
N THR A 10 154.53 -163.12 -66.64
CA THR A 10 154.88 -161.78 -66.13
C THR A 10 153.83 -160.72 -66.49
N ASP A 11 153.31 -160.76 -67.72
CA ASP A 11 152.22 -159.87 -68.18
C ASP A 11 150.89 -160.11 -67.45
N LEU A 12 150.61 -161.36 -67.06
CA LEU A 12 149.41 -161.70 -66.27
C LEU A 12 149.57 -161.25 -64.81
N GLN A 13 150.79 -161.32 -64.30
CA GLN A 13 151.10 -160.93 -62.93
C GLN A 13 151.01 -159.41 -62.75
N GLU A 14 151.51 -158.64 -63.72
CA GLU A 14 151.42 -157.17 -63.69
C GLU A 14 149.96 -156.67 -63.85
N LYS A 15 149.13 -157.41 -64.63
CA LYS A 15 147.68 -157.16 -64.73
C LYS A 15 146.93 -157.53 -63.46
N TYR A 16 147.32 -158.62 -62.79
CA TYR A 16 146.70 -159.01 -61.53
C TYR A 16 146.99 -157.98 -60.42
N ASP A 17 148.23 -157.50 -60.36
CA ASP A 17 148.67 -156.54 -59.33
C ASP A 17 148.02 -155.15 -59.53
N SER A 18 147.84 -154.69 -60.77
CA SER A 18 147.12 -153.44 -61.06
C SER A 18 145.64 -153.50 -60.64
N GLU A 19 144.99 -154.65 -60.81
CA GLU A 19 143.57 -154.82 -60.51
C GLU A 19 143.29 -155.06 -59.03
N LEU A 20 144.27 -155.64 -58.31
CA LEU A 20 144.27 -155.67 -56.84
C LEU A 20 144.33 -154.24 -56.26
N GLN A 21 145.15 -153.36 -56.86
CA GLN A 21 145.28 -151.95 -56.45
C GLN A 21 143.98 -151.16 -56.71
N HIS A 22 143.30 -151.39 -57.83
CA HIS A 22 142.03 -150.75 -58.16
C HIS A 22 140.88 -151.17 -57.22
N SER A 23 140.84 -152.46 -56.86
CA SER A 23 139.90 -153.03 -55.89
C SER A 23 140.05 -152.42 -54.48
N ALA A 24 141.30 -152.19 -54.04
CA ALA A 24 141.58 -151.58 -52.75
C ALA A 24 141.13 -150.11 -52.66
N ASP A 25 141.32 -149.33 -53.74
CA ASP A 25 140.90 -147.92 -53.79
C ASP A 25 139.37 -147.75 -53.87
N LEU A 26 138.65 -148.68 -54.51
CA LEU A 26 137.19 -148.71 -54.52
C LEU A 26 136.61 -149.01 -53.14
N SER A 27 137.22 -149.93 -52.38
CA SER A 27 136.79 -150.24 -51.01
C SER A 27 136.96 -149.06 -50.06
N LYS A 28 138.07 -148.30 -50.16
CA LYS A 28 138.26 -147.08 -49.35
C LYS A 28 137.25 -145.98 -49.66
N LYS A 29 136.86 -145.81 -50.94
CA LYS A 29 135.81 -144.84 -51.30
C LYS A 29 134.44 -145.26 -50.79
N LEU A 30 134.11 -146.56 -50.80
CA LEU A 30 132.84 -147.07 -50.33
C LEU A 30 132.66 -146.83 -48.82
N GLU A 31 133.68 -147.11 -48.01
CA GLU A 31 133.65 -146.94 -46.55
C GLU A 31 133.52 -145.46 -46.12
N ALA A 32 134.09 -144.52 -46.89
CA ALA A 32 133.97 -143.08 -46.63
C ALA A 32 132.56 -142.54 -46.92
N THR A 33 131.88 -143.04 -47.96
CA THR A 33 130.50 -142.66 -48.27
C THR A 33 129.49 -143.20 -47.26
N GLU A 34 129.71 -144.42 -46.74
CA GLU A 34 128.80 -145.03 -45.78
C GLU A 34 128.79 -144.28 -44.43
N LYS A 35 129.98 -143.87 -43.94
CA LYS A 35 130.09 -143.04 -42.72
C LYS A 35 129.45 -141.64 -42.85
N CYS A 36 129.42 -141.05 -44.05
CA CYS A 36 128.83 -139.73 -44.27
C CYS A 36 127.28 -139.77 -44.26
N LEU A 37 126.71 -140.89 -44.75
CA LEU A 37 125.27 -141.10 -44.77
C LEU A 37 124.69 -141.30 -43.36
N ASP A 38 125.39 -142.04 -42.49
CA ASP A 38 124.95 -142.27 -41.11
C ASP A 38 124.97 -141.00 -40.25
N HIS A 39 125.92 -140.09 -40.46
CA HIS A 39 125.98 -138.82 -39.74
C HIS A 39 124.81 -137.88 -40.12
N THR A 40 124.43 -137.84 -41.40
CA THR A 40 123.31 -136.99 -41.87
C THR A 40 121.95 -137.51 -41.44
N SER A 41 121.78 -138.84 -41.36
CA SER A 41 120.53 -139.46 -40.89
C SER A 41 120.20 -139.11 -39.43
N ASN A 42 121.20 -139.12 -38.53
CA ASN A 42 120.98 -138.81 -37.12
C ASN A 42 120.60 -137.34 -36.88
N LEU A 43 121.21 -136.38 -37.59
CA LEU A 43 120.93 -134.96 -37.40
C LEU A 43 119.50 -134.56 -37.82
N LEU A 44 118.94 -135.27 -38.81
CA LEU A 44 117.59 -135.02 -39.31
C LEU A 44 116.51 -135.53 -38.35
N SER A 45 116.81 -136.56 -37.55
CA SER A 45 115.91 -137.07 -36.51
C SER A 45 115.77 -136.07 -35.36
N THR A 46 116.87 -135.46 -34.91
CA THR A 46 116.85 -134.56 -33.74
C THR A 46 116.10 -133.26 -34.04
N THR A 47 116.30 -132.69 -35.22
CA THR A 47 115.64 -131.44 -35.64
C THR A 47 114.12 -131.57 -35.83
N LYS A 48 113.63 -132.77 -36.14
CA LYS A 48 112.18 -133.04 -36.27
C LYS A 48 111.46 -133.04 -34.92
N GLU A 49 112.12 -133.49 -33.86
CA GLU A 49 111.53 -133.55 -32.52
C GLU A 49 111.46 -132.14 -31.87
N ASP A 50 112.50 -131.31 -32.05
CA ASP A 50 112.51 -129.92 -31.54
C ASP A 50 111.40 -129.05 -32.14
N LEU A 51 111.07 -129.25 -33.42
CA LEU A 51 110.01 -128.51 -34.11
C LEU A 51 108.61 -128.82 -33.54
N LYS A 52 108.37 -130.06 -33.13
CA LYS A 52 107.11 -130.44 -32.47
C LYS A 52 106.97 -129.77 -31.11
N GLN A 53 108.06 -129.69 -30.33
CA GLN A 53 108.05 -129.12 -28.98
C GLN A 53 107.70 -127.62 -29.02
N ALA A 54 108.27 -126.88 -29.97
CA ALA A 54 108.01 -125.45 -30.11
C ALA A 54 106.55 -125.14 -30.49
N HIS A 55 105.95 -125.97 -31.34
CA HIS A 55 104.56 -125.76 -31.80
C HIS A 55 103.53 -125.93 -30.67
N TYR A 56 103.82 -126.82 -29.72
CA TYR A 56 102.97 -127.06 -28.56
C TYR A 56 102.95 -125.86 -27.59
N ASN A 57 104.12 -125.32 -27.26
CA ASN A 57 104.26 -124.18 -26.34
C ASN A 57 103.57 -122.89 -26.86
N LEU A 58 103.48 -122.72 -28.19
CA LEU A 58 102.90 -121.51 -28.78
C LEU A 58 101.38 -121.47 -28.60
N LYS A 59 100.71 -122.62 -28.76
CA LYS A 59 99.26 -122.72 -28.55
C LYS A 59 98.85 -122.51 -27.08
N GLU A 60 99.68 -122.94 -26.14
CA GLU A 60 99.46 -122.72 -24.70
C GLU A 60 99.39 -121.23 -24.35
N LYS A 61 100.25 -120.41 -24.97
CA LYS A 61 100.28 -118.96 -24.72
C LYS A 61 99.10 -118.22 -25.34
N GLU A 62 98.59 -118.66 -26.49
CA GLU A 62 97.44 -118.05 -27.17
C GLU A 62 96.13 -118.21 -26.39
N PHE A 63 95.94 -119.35 -25.71
CA PHE A 63 94.78 -119.60 -24.85
C PHE A 63 94.70 -118.59 -23.68
N ILE A 64 95.82 -118.38 -22.97
CA ILE A 64 95.90 -117.48 -21.81
C ILE A 64 95.53 -116.04 -22.17
N ILE A 65 96.00 -115.55 -23.33
CA ILE A 65 95.71 -114.19 -23.81
C ILE A 65 94.21 -114.00 -24.07
N SER A 66 93.53 -115.02 -24.58
CA SER A 66 92.11 -114.94 -24.92
C SER A 66 91.22 -114.77 -23.68
N GLU A 67 91.52 -115.47 -22.59
CA GLU A 67 90.74 -115.41 -21.35
C GLU A 67 91.00 -114.12 -20.56
N GLN A 68 92.23 -113.60 -20.56
CA GLN A 68 92.52 -112.28 -19.98
C GLN A 68 91.74 -111.15 -20.68
N LYS A 69 91.59 -111.22 -22.01
CA LYS A 69 90.88 -110.20 -22.80
C LYS A 69 89.36 -110.20 -22.53
N LYS A 70 88.76 -111.33 -22.19
CA LYS A 70 87.34 -111.39 -21.77
C LYS A 70 87.11 -110.66 -20.45
N ALA A 71 87.98 -110.89 -19.46
CA ALA A 71 87.90 -110.26 -18.15
C ALA A 71 88.04 -108.73 -18.21
N GLU A 72 88.99 -108.23 -19.01
CA GLU A 72 89.22 -106.79 -19.18
C GLU A 72 87.97 -106.06 -19.75
N ASN A 73 87.35 -106.63 -20.77
CA ASN A 73 86.15 -106.03 -21.39
C ASN A 73 84.96 -105.97 -20.41
N ALA A 74 84.80 -106.99 -19.56
CA ALA A 74 83.72 -107.01 -18.58
C ALA A 74 83.91 -105.96 -17.48
N LEU A 75 85.15 -105.77 -17.00
CA LEU A 75 85.47 -104.72 -16.01
C LEU A 75 85.30 -103.31 -16.58
N ALA A 76 85.71 -103.08 -17.84
CA ALA A 76 85.55 -101.78 -18.50
C ALA A 76 84.07 -101.39 -18.68
N HIS A 77 83.21 -102.36 -19.03
CA HIS A 77 81.76 -102.13 -19.13
C HIS A 77 81.17 -101.70 -17.79
N GLN A 78 81.55 -102.37 -16.69
CA GLN A 78 81.04 -102.05 -15.35
C GLN A 78 81.45 -100.64 -14.88
N ALA A 79 82.66 -100.19 -15.23
CA ALA A 79 83.11 -98.82 -14.93
C ALA A 79 82.30 -97.74 -15.67
N CYS A 80 81.88 -98.00 -16.91
CA CYS A 80 81.02 -97.09 -17.68
C CYS A 80 79.61 -96.95 -17.07
N VAL A 81 79.01 -98.05 -16.60
CA VAL A 81 77.70 -98.04 -15.94
C VAL A 81 77.73 -97.19 -14.68
N LEU A 82 78.73 -97.41 -13.81
CA LEU A 82 78.91 -96.64 -12.58
C LEU A 82 79.07 -95.13 -12.83
N ARG A 83 79.81 -94.74 -13.88
CA ARG A 83 79.96 -93.31 -14.23
C ARG A 83 78.63 -92.70 -14.67
N SER A 84 77.83 -93.42 -15.45
CA SER A 84 76.53 -92.96 -15.93
C SER A 84 75.54 -92.75 -14.78
N GLU A 85 75.52 -93.67 -13.80
CA GLU A 85 74.69 -93.53 -12.61
C GLU A 85 75.12 -92.37 -11.72
N LEU A 86 76.43 -92.14 -11.56
CA LEU A 86 76.94 -90.98 -10.82
C LEU A 86 76.57 -89.65 -11.50
N GLU A 87 76.69 -89.57 -12.83
CA GLU A 87 76.26 -88.40 -13.62
C GLU A 87 74.74 -88.17 -13.55
N LYS A 88 73.94 -89.25 -13.46
CA LYS A 88 72.48 -89.17 -13.24
C LYS A 88 72.18 -88.62 -11.84
N SER A 89 72.78 -89.18 -10.79
CA SER A 89 72.58 -88.71 -9.41
C SER A 89 73.01 -87.25 -9.21
N SER A 90 74.11 -86.81 -9.83
CA SER A 90 74.56 -85.42 -9.79
C SER A 90 73.54 -84.45 -10.44
N ARG A 91 72.97 -84.83 -11.60
CA ARG A 91 71.92 -84.04 -12.26
C ARG A 91 70.64 -83.96 -11.43
N ASP A 92 70.24 -85.08 -10.81
CA ASP A 92 69.06 -85.12 -9.94
C ASP A 92 69.25 -84.19 -8.72
N ASN A 93 70.45 -84.16 -8.12
CA ASN A 93 70.75 -83.28 -6.99
C ASN A 93 70.74 -81.80 -7.37
N ALA A 94 71.26 -81.43 -8.54
CA ALA A 94 71.18 -80.06 -9.06
C ALA A 94 69.73 -79.62 -9.35
N SER A 95 68.89 -80.54 -9.84
CA SER A 95 67.46 -80.32 -10.06
C SER A 95 66.72 -80.10 -8.74
N LEU A 96 67.04 -80.88 -7.70
CA LEU A 96 66.48 -80.72 -6.36
C LEU A 96 66.83 -79.35 -5.76
N HIS A 97 68.10 -78.95 -5.78
CA HIS A 97 68.52 -77.63 -5.29
C HIS A 97 67.83 -76.48 -6.03
N SER A 98 67.66 -76.60 -7.35
CA SER A 98 66.91 -75.61 -8.15
C SER A 98 65.43 -75.54 -7.75
N LYS A 99 64.81 -76.68 -7.43
CA LYS A 99 63.41 -76.72 -6.94
C LYS A 99 63.27 -76.13 -5.54
N ILE A 100 64.21 -76.38 -4.63
CA ILE A 100 64.23 -75.79 -3.28
C ILE A 100 64.40 -74.27 -3.38
N ALA A 101 65.40 -73.79 -4.12
CA ALA A 101 65.61 -72.35 -4.31
C ALA A 101 64.40 -71.65 -4.97
N ARG A 102 63.72 -72.34 -5.90
CA ARG A 102 62.46 -71.85 -6.48
C ARG A 102 61.33 -71.81 -5.44
N GLY A 103 61.24 -72.80 -4.55
CA GLY A 103 60.30 -72.84 -3.44
C GLY A 103 60.51 -71.70 -2.46
N ASP A 104 61.74 -71.45 -2.03
CA ASP A 104 62.09 -70.34 -1.13
C ASP A 104 61.78 -68.98 -1.76
N LYS A 105 62.12 -68.82 -3.05
CA LYS A 105 61.79 -67.60 -3.82
C LYS A 105 60.28 -67.38 -3.94
N LEU A 106 59.50 -68.45 -4.15
CA LEU A 106 58.03 -68.39 -4.20
C LEU A 106 57.42 -68.08 -2.84
N SER A 107 57.88 -68.69 -1.74
CA SER A 107 57.41 -68.38 -0.39
C SER A 107 57.71 -66.92 -0.02
N ALA A 108 58.92 -66.43 -0.29
CA ALA A 108 59.28 -65.03 -0.07
C ALA A 108 58.45 -64.06 -0.92
N ALA A 109 58.23 -64.38 -2.21
CA ALA A 109 57.37 -63.59 -3.08
C ALA A 109 55.90 -63.57 -2.61
N ASN A 110 55.36 -64.71 -2.20
CA ASN A 110 53.99 -64.80 -1.70
C ASN A 110 53.82 -64.05 -0.38
N ARG A 111 54.77 -64.14 0.57
CA ARG A 111 54.75 -63.33 1.79
C ARG A 111 54.83 -61.83 1.51
N SER A 112 55.66 -61.41 0.54
CA SER A 112 55.74 -60.01 0.11
C SER A 112 54.41 -59.50 -0.42
N VAL A 113 53.73 -60.29 -1.25
CA VAL A 113 52.39 -59.99 -1.77
C VAL A 113 51.35 -59.90 -0.65
N VAL A 114 51.33 -60.86 0.29
CA VAL A 114 50.42 -60.83 1.44
C VAL A 114 50.64 -59.59 2.31
N ASN A 115 51.90 -59.28 2.63
CA ASN A 115 52.23 -58.10 3.43
C ASN A 115 51.89 -56.79 2.70
N SER A 116 52.09 -56.73 1.36
CA SER A 116 51.71 -55.54 0.60
C SER A 116 50.20 -55.37 0.52
N PHE A 117 49.44 -56.47 0.37
CA PHE A 117 47.98 -56.44 0.44
C PHE A 117 47.48 -56.04 1.83
N GLN A 118 48.10 -56.52 2.91
CA GLN A 118 47.75 -56.10 4.27
C GLN A 118 47.98 -54.59 4.47
N ALA A 119 49.12 -54.07 4.01
CA ALA A 119 49.42 -52.65 4.08
C ALA A 119 48.50 -51.80 3.20
N ASP A 120 48.17 -52.25 1.99
CA ASP A 120 47.21 -51.58 1.10
C ASP A 120 45.80 -51.61 1.70
N LEU A 121 45.35 -52.73 2.26
CA LEU A 121 44.05 -52.83 2.93
C LEU A 121 43.95 -51.86 4.12
N ALA A 122 44.96 -51.82 4.99
CA ALA A 122 45.00 -50.87 6.11
C ALA A 122 44.96 -49.41 5.60
N SER A 123 45.77 -49.09 4.57
CA SER A 123 45.77 -47.78 3.93
C SER A 123 44.41 -47.40 3.34
N LYS A 124 43.74 -48.32 2.64
CA LYS A 124 42.39 -48.09 2.09
C LYS A 124 41.34 -47.88 3.17
N LEU A 125 41.42 -48.63 4.28
CA LEU A 125 40.52 -48.46 5.43
C LEU A 125 40.74 -47.12 6.15
N ASP A 126 41.98 -46.64 6.24
CA ASP A 126 42.31 -45.31 6.76
C ASP A 126 41.79 -44.19 5.86
N ILE A 127 41.96 -44.31 4.54
CA ILE A 127 41.40 -43.36 3.57
C ILE A 127 39.87 -43.33 3.67
N LEU A 128 39.23 -44.50 3.81
CA LEU A 128 37.77 -44.58 3.96
C LEU A 128 37.31 -43.93 5.27
N SER A 129 37.98 -44.21 6.39
CA SER A 129 37.68 -43.63 7.71
C SER A 129 37.87 -42.12 7.74
N SER A 130 38.95 -41.61 7.15
CA SER A 130 39.20 -40.18 7.04
C SER A 130 38.18 -39.48 6.12
N THR A 131 37.82 -40.11 4.99
CA THR A 131 36.78 -39.58 4.09
C THR A 131 35.41 -39.53 4.76
N LEU A 132 35.02 -40.59 5.48
CA LEU A 132 33.76 -40.60 6.22
C LEU A 132 33.78 -39.55 7.34
N THR A 133 34.87 -39.43 8.09
CA THR A 133 35.00 -38.40 9.14
C THR A 133 34.85 -37.00 8.56
N ALA A 134 35.53 -36.69 7.44
CA ALA A 134 35.39 -35.41 6.75
C ALA A 134 33.94 -35.16 6.26
N SER A 135 33.27 -36.21 5.77
CA SER A 135 31.86 -36.13 5.37
C SER A 135 30.93 -35.88 6.54
N ILE A 136 31.15 -36.54 7.68
CA ILE A 136 30.41 -36.35 8.94
C ILE A 136 30.62 -34.93 9.47
N ASP A 137 31.85 -34.43 9.51
CA ASP A 137 32.16 -33.06 9.91
C ASP A 137 31.44 -32.04 9.01
N GLN A 138 31.39 -32.31 7.71
CA GLN A 138 30.66 -31.48 6.77
C GLN A 138 29.14 -31.54 7.02
N GLN A 139 28.55 -32.72 7.21
CA GLN A 139 27.12 -32.85 7.52
C GLN A 139 26.77 -32.17 8.85
N ASN A 140 27.57 -32.33 9.90
CA ASN A 140 27.38 -31.66 11.18
C ASN A 140 27.45 -30.13 11.05
N LYS A 141 28.38 -29.60 10.23
CA LYS A 141 28.40 -28.16 9.90
C LYS A 141 27.13 -27.70 9.21
N HIS A 142 26.62 -28.48 8.25
CA HIS A 142 25.36 -28.17 7.57
C HIS A 142 24.17 -28.20 8.52
N LEU A 143 24.04 -29.23 9.37
CA LEU A 143 23.00 -29.33 10.39
C LEU A 143 23.05 -28.14 11.35
N LYS A 144 24.24 -27.77 11.83
CA LYS A 144 24.39 -26.61 12.72
C LYS A 144 24.04 -25.29 12.03
N ALA A 145 24.38 -25.14 10.75
CA ALA A 145 23.97 -23.98 9.97
C ALA A 145 22.43 -23.89 9.82
N VAL A 146 21.76 -25.02 9.59
CA VAL A 146 20.28 -25.08 9.53
C VAL A 146 19.67 -24.69 10.88
N GLU A 147 20.19 -25.19 12.00
CA GLU A 147 19.74 -24.83 13.35
C GLU A 147 19.90 -23.32 13.63
N VAL A 148 21.06 -22.73 13.28
CA VAL A 148 21.31 -21.28 13.42
C VAL A 148 20.37 -20.47 12.54
N LEU A 149 20.12 -20.89 11.31
CA LEU A 149 19.17 -20.24 10.41
C LEU A 149 17.74 -20.30 10.96
N CYS A 150 17.34 -21.44 11.52
CA CYS A 150 16.04 -21.63 12.18
C CYS A 150 15.86 -20.67 13.36
N GLN A 151 16.87 -20.58 14.24
CA GLN A 151 16.82 -19.67 15.39
C GLN A 151 16.76 -18.20 14.96
N SER A 152 17.63 -17.80 14.03
CA SER A 152 17.65 -16.44 13.47
C SER A 152 16.31 -16.06 12.81
N CYS A 153 15.68 -17.01 12.12
CA CYS A 153 14.36 -16.83 11.55
C CYS A 153 13.31 -16.55 12.65
N VAL A 154 13.27 -17.35 13.72
CA VAL A 154 12.34 -17.14 14.84
C VAL A 154 12.57 -15.80 15.52
N ASP A 155 13.83 -15.44 15.81
CA ASP A 155 14.17 -14.17 16.45
C ASP A 155 13.76 -12.95 15.59
N SER A 156 13.95 -13.07 14.27
CA SER A 156 13.52 -12.06 13.30
C SER A 156 11.99 -11.95 13.25
N HIS A 157 11.28 -13.08 13.19
CA HIS A 157 9.81 -13.12 13.22
C HIS A 157 9.25 -12.56 14.52
N ASP A 158 9.86 -12.84 15.67
CA ASP A 158 9.50 -12.30 16.97
C ASP A 158 9.65 -10.78 17.02
N THR A 159 10.81 -10.29 16.55
CA THR A 159 11.10 -8.85 16.49
C THR A 159 10.12 -8.13 15.55
N ALA A 160 9.89 -8.69 14.35
CA ALA A 160 8.95 -8.13 13.38
C ALA A 160 7.51 -8.11 13.91
N THR A 161 7.07 -9.20 14.53
CA THR A 161 5.75 -9.32 15.16
C THR A 161 5.56 -8.27 16.25
N LEU A 162 6.51 -8.12 17.17
CA LEU A 162 6.45 -7.09 18.21
C LEU A 162 6.31 -5.68 17.63
N GLU A 163 7.05 -5.38 16.56
CA GLU A 163 6.99 -4.08 15.91
C GLU A 163 5.66 -3.84 15.18
N ILE A 164 5.12 -4.86 14.51
CA ILE A 164 3.79 -4.78 13.87
C ILE A 164 2.71 -4.56 14.93
N LYS A 165 2.74 -5.28 16.06
CA LYS A 165 1.78 -5.08 17.16
C LYS A 165 1.82 -3.66 17.71
N LYS A 166 3.02 -3.11 17.94
CA LYS A 166 3.18 -1.70 18.36
C LYS A 166 2.55 -0.74 17.35
N LYS A 167 2.80 -0.94 16.06
CA LYS A 167 2.25 -0.10 14.99
C LYS A 167 0.73 -0.20 14.89
N ILE A 168 0.14 -1.39 15.08
CA ILE A 168 -1.32 -1.57 15.13
C ILE A 168 -1.92 -0.79 16.30
N LEU A 169 -1.35 -0.92 17.50
CA LEU A 169 -1.82 -0.20 18.68
C LEU A 169 -1.66 1.32 18.53
N ALA A 170 -0.54 1.77 17.96
CA ALA A 170 -0.31 3.19 17.66
C ALA A 170 -1.30 3.71 16.62
N SER A 171 -1.58 2.94 15.57
CA SER A 171 -2.57 3.28 14.54
C SER A 171 -3.98 3.40 15.13
N LYS A 172 -4.39 2.44 15.99
CA LYS A 172 -5.64 2.53 16.75
C LYS A 172 -5.71 3.80 17.59
N SER A 173 -4.65 4.11 18.35
CA SER A 173 -4.58 5.32 19.18
C SER A 173 -4.69 6.60 18.36
N LEU A 174 -4.00 6.66 17.22
CA LEU A 174 -4.06 7.80 16.30
C LEU A 174 -5.47 7.97 15.73
N TYR A 175 -6.10 6.87 15.30
CA TYR A 175 -7.47 6.87 14.78
C TYR A 175 -8.47 7.39 15.83
N MET A 176 -8.41 6.90 17.07
CA MET A 176 -9.27 7.39 18.17
C MET A 176 -9.05 8.88 18.44
N SER A 177 -7.78 9.33 18.47
CA SER A 177 -7.45 10.75 18.65
C SER A 177 -7.99 11.63 17.52
N HIS A 178 -7.94 11.17 16.27
CA HIS A 178 -8.54 11.89 15.14
C HIS A 178 -10.06 11.97 15.25
N MET A 179 -10.73 10.89 15.68
CA MET A 179 -12.18 10.90 15.91
C MET A 179 -12.58 11.85 17.04
N GLU A 180 -11.78 11.90 18.11
CA GLU A 180 -11.97 12.86 19.20
C GLU A 180 -11.78 14.32 18.72
N ALA A 181 -10.73 14.58 17.93
CA ALA A 181 -10.51 15.90 17.34
C ALA A 181 -11.67 16.33 16.44
N PHE A 182 -12.22 15.41 15.64
CA PHE A 182 -13.40 15.68 14.80
C PHE A 182 -14.63 16.01 15.66
N GLN A 183 -14.91 15.24 16.71
CA GLN A 183 -16.01 15.53 17.64
C GLN A 183 -15.85 16.92 18.28
N ASN A 184 -14.64 17.28 18.68
CA ASN A 184 -14.38 18.58 19.29
C ASN A 184 -14.64 19.74 18.32
N ILE A 185 -14.31 19.59 17.03
CA ILE A 185 -14.65 20.58 16.00
C ILE A 185 -16.17 20.71 15.86
N VAL A 186 -16.91 19.60 15.88
CA VAL A 186 -18.38 19.60 15.80
C VAL A 186 -19.01 20.28 17.01
N LEU A 187 -18.53 19.98 18.22
CA LEU A 187 -18.96 20.63 19.46
C LEU A 187 -18.70 22.14 19.44
N LEU A 188 -17.52 22.55 18.96
CA LEU A 188 -17.18 23.97 18.83
C LEU A 188 -18.06 24.67 17.78
N HIS A 189 -18.31 24.02 16.64
CA HIS A 189 -19.21 24.53 15.62
C HIS A 189 -20.63 24.70 16.17
N LYS A 190 -21.17 23.67 16.85
CA LYS A 190 -22.46 23.72 17.54
C LYS A 190 -22.55 24.90 18.50
N ALA A 191 -21.57 25.05 19.40
CA ALA A 191 -21.55 26.13 20.37
C ALA A 191 -21.51 27.52 19.70
N ASN A 192 -20.65 27.70 18.70
CA ASN A 192 -20.55 28.95 17.96
C ASN A 192 -21.84 29.26 17.17
N THR A 193 -22.36 28.30 16.42
CA THR A 193 -23.58 28.49 15.63
C THR A 193 -24.78 28.76 16.54
N ASN A 194 -24.95 28.01 17.63
CA ASN A 194 -26.04 28.25 18.58
C ASN A 194 -25.94 29.65 19.21
N SER A 195 -24.75 30.06 19.67
CA SER A 195 -24.52 31.42 20.18
C SER A 195 -24.90 32.48 19.15
N THR A 196 -24.46 32.33 17.89
CA THR A 196 -24.80 33.30 16.83
C THR A 196 -26.30 33.32 16.50
N LEU A 197 -26.98 32.19 16.60
CA LEU A 197 -28.43 32.12 16.37
C LEU A 197 -29.21 32.79 17.52
N GLU A 198 -28.77 32.60 18.76
CA GLU A 198 -29.29 33.32 19.93
C GLU A 198 -29.04 34.84 19.81
N ASP A 199 -27.86 35.25 19.34
CA ASP A 199 -27.56 36.66 19.04
C ASP A 199 -28.51 37.21 17.97
N VAL A 200 -28.80 36.47 16.90
CA VAL A 200 -29.78 36.87 15.87
C VAL A 200 -31.19 37.01 16.45
N SER A 201 -31.62 36.07 17.28
CA SER A 201 -32.93 36.13 17.95
C SER A 201 -33.02 37.36 18.88
N SER A 202 -32.00 37.60 19.70
CA SER A 202 -31.95 38.77 20.59
C SER A 202 -31.89 40.09 19.83
N LEU A 203 -31.13 40.16 18.73
CA LEU A 203 -31.06 41.34 17.87
C LEU A 203 -32.40 41.61 17.17
N SER A 204 -33.12 40.56 16.75
CA SER A 204 -34.46 40.69 16.18
C SER A 204 -35.45 41.28 17.20
N ALA A 205 -35.47 40.75 18.42
CA ALA A 205 -36.29 41.28 19.51
C ALA A 205 -35.92 42.74 19.86
N ALA A 206 -34.62 43.04 20.00
CA ALA A 206 -34.13 44.39 20.30
C ALA A 206 -34.47 45.40 19.19
N SER A 207 -34.38 44.97 17.92
CA SER A 207 -34.77 45.79 16.76
C SER A 207 -36.27 46.09 16.80
N CYS A 208 -37.08 45.11 17.19
CA CYS A 208 -38.52 45.29 17.32
C CYS A 208 -38.88 46.26 18.45
N CYS A 209 -38.26 46.12 19.62
CA CYS A 209 -38.43 47.06 20.73
C CYS A 209 -37.98 48.48 20.35
N SER A 210 -36.87 48.62 19.62
CA SER A 210 -36.38 49.92 19.16
C SER A 210 -37.34 50.59 18.18
N LEU A 211 -37.95 49.80 17.28
CA LEU A 211 -38.96 50.29 16.35
C LEU A 211 -40.24 50.73 17.08
N ASP A 212 -40.72 49.94 18.04
CA ASP A 212 -41.88 50.28 18.88
C ASP A 212 -41.64 51.58 19.67
N GLN A 213 -40.46 51.74 20.28
CA GLN A 213 -40.06 52.98 20.96
C GLN A 213 -40.05 54.19 20.03
N LEU A 214 -39.52 54.03 18.80
CA LEU A 214 -39.52 55.10 17.80
C LEU A 214 -40.95 55.48 17.40
N LEU A 215 -41.79 54.50 17.12
CA LEU A 215 -43.19 54.73 16.73
C LEU A 215 -44.00 55.36 17.87
N ALA A 216 -43.77 54.95 19.12
CA ALA A 216 -44.38 55.56 20.30
C ALA A 216 -43.96 57.04 20.48
N CYS A 217 -42.69 57.36 20.20
CA CYS A 217 -42.21 58.74 20.22
C CYS A 217 -42.93 59.60 19.16
N VAL A 218 -42.96 59.12 17.91
CA VAL A 218 -43.64 59.82 16.82
C VAL A 218 -45.15 59.91 17.05
N GLU A 219 -45.79 58.90 17.65
CA GLU A 219 -47.18 58.98 18.10
C GLU A 219 -47.39 60.07 19.14
N GLY A 220 -46.52 60.17 20.14
CA GLY A 220 -46.61 61.23 21.14
C GLY A 220 -46.53 62.62 20.52
N GLU A 221 -45.59 62.84 19.60
CA GLU A 221 -45.45 64.12 18.88
C GLU A 221 -46.66 64.40 17.97
N ALA A 222 -47.12 63.42 17.20
CA ALA A 222 -48.27 63.55 16.32
C ALA A 222 -49.55 63.88 17.12
N LEU A 223 -49.80 63.16 18.22
CA LEU A 223 -50.94 63.41 19.09
C LEU A 223 -50.89 64.80 19.73
N LYS A 224 -49.69 65.28 20.10
CA LYS A 224 -49.53 66.65 20.57
C LYS A 224 -49.94 67.66 19.51
N ILE A 225 -49.45 67.53 18.28
CA ILE A 225 -49.83 68.38 17.15
C ILE A 225 -51.34 68.34 16.91
N PHE A 226 -51.95 67.16 16.89
CA PHE A 226 -53.40 67.03 16.71
C PHE A 226 -54.18 67.71 17.83
N THR A 227 -53.74 67.58 19.08
CA THR A 227 -54.35 68.25 20.23
C THR A 227 -54.23 69.77 20.12
N ASP A 228 -53.07 70.28 19.72
CA ASP A 228 -52.84 71.72 19.51
C ASP A 228 -53.71 72.28 18.36
N ILE A 229 -53.91 71.52 17.28
CA ILE A 229 -54.82 71.92 16.19
C ILE A 229 -56.27 71.92 16.67
N GLN A 230 -56.67 70.92 17.47
CA GLN A 230 -58.03 70.85 18.02
C GLN A 230 -58.34 72.02 18.96
N SER A 231 -57.40 72.39 19.84
CA SER A 231 -57.56 73.55 20.71
C SER A 231 -57.65 74.85 19.90
N LEU A 232 -56.77 75.04 18.92
CA LEU A 232 -56.80 76.21 18.04
C LEU A 232 -58.12 76.31 17.25
N LEU A 233 -58.64 75.18 16.75
CA LEU A 233 -59.94 75.13 16.07
C LEU A 233 -61.08 75.50 17.04
N ALA A 234 -61.04 75.03 18.28
CA ALA A 234 -62.03 75.37 19.30
C ALA A 234 -61.99 76.87 19.65
N ASP A 235 -60.79 77.44 19.80
CA ASP A 235 -60.60 78.87 20.06
C ASP A 235 -61.12 79.72 18.89
N HIS A 236 -60.73 79.38 17.65
CA HIS A 236 -61.23 80.07 16.46
C HIS A 236 -62.75 79.98 16.31
N ARG A 237 -63.35 78.85 16.69
CA ARG A 237 -64.80 78.67 16.67
C ARG A 237 -65.50 79.57 17.67
N SER A 238 -64.94 79.69 18.89
CA SER A 238 -65.43 80.61 19.91
C SER A 238 -65.32 82.08 19.48
N GLU A 239 -64.15 82.49 18.97
CA GLU A 239 -63.90 83.84 18.44
C GLU A 239 -64.84 84.20 17.29
N LEU A 240 -65.06 83.28 16.35
CA LEU A 240 -65.98 83.48 15.24
C LEU A 240 -67.43 83.64 15.72
N ALA A 241 -67.85 82.84 16.69
CA ALA A 241 -69.17 82.94 17.30
C ALA A 241 -69.36 84.29 18.00
N HIS A 242 -68.32 84.76 18.72
CA HIS A 242 -68.30 86.08 19.35
C HIS A 242 -68.38 87.20 18.32
N PHE A 243 -67.50 87.20 17.31
CA PHE A 243 -67.47 88.19 16.23
C PHE A 243 -68.80 88.27 15.47
N THR A 244 -69.41 87.11 15.18
CA THR A 244 -70.72 87.07 14.51
C THR A 244 -71.82 87.65 15.41
N LYS A 245 -71.75 87.40 16.72
CA LYS A 245 -72.68 88.00 17.67
C LYS A 245 -72.52 89.52 17.72
N GLU A 246 -71.30 90.03 17.81
CA GLU A 246 -71.02 91.48 17.77
C GLU A 246 -71.53 92.13 16.49
N LEU A 247 -71.33 91.51 15.33
CA LEU A 247 -71.89 92.00 14.07
C LEU A 247 -73.41 92.08 14.10
N ARG A 248 -74.09 91.03 14.60
CA ARG A 248 -75.55 91.03 14.73
C ARG A 248 -76.03 92.12 15.70
N ASP A 249 -75.39 92.25 16.85
CA ASP A 249 -75.73 93.27 17.85
C ASP A 249 -75.53 94.68 17.26
N SER A 250 -74.44 94.91 16.51
CA SER A 250 -74.19 96.16 15.79
C SER A 250 -75.27 96.47 14.74
N PHE A 251 -75.69 95.48 13.94
CA PHE A 251 -76.80 95.66 13.00
C PHE A 251 -78.13 95.94 13.71
N CYS A 252 -78.41 95.30 14.85
CA CYS A 252 -79.57 95.58 15.67
C CYS A 252 -79.54 97.01 16.22
N ILE A 253 -78.42 97.43 16.80
CA ILE A 253 -78.24 98.81 17.29
C ILE A 253 -78.40 99.83 16.15
N SER A 254 -77.83 99.55 14.97
CA SER A 254 -77.97 100.40 13.78
C SER A 254 -79.42 100.48 13.30
N LEU A 255 -80.14 99.35 13.31
CA LEU A 255 -81.56 99.28 12.98
C LEU A 255 -82.40 100.11 13.95
N ASP A 256 -82.18 99.96 15.26
CA ASP A 256 -82.89 100.70 16.30
C ASP A 256 -82.60 102.20 16.20
N ARG A 257 -81.34 102.60 16.03
CA ARG A 257 -80.97 104.01 15.78
C ARG A 257 -81.61 104.58 14.52
N THR A 258 -81.69 103.79 13.45
CA THR A 258 -82.33 104.20 12.19
C THR A 258 -83.82 104.41 12.41
N LYS A 259 -84.49 103.51 13.15
CA LYS A 259 -85.91 103.66 13.53
C LYS A 259 -86.15 104.86 14.42
N ASP A 260 -85.32 105.06 15.44
CA ASP A 260 -85.43 106.21 16.35
C ASP A 260 -85.25 107.53 15.59
N MET A 261 -84.18 107.63 14.79
CA MET A 261 -83.93 108.78 13.92
C MET A 261 -85.09 109.00 12.94
N SER A 262 -85.63 107.91 12.38
CA SER A 262 -86.75 107.99 11.45
C SER A 262 -88.02 108.50 12.13
N SER A 263 -88.35 107.99 13.31
CA SER A 263 -89.49 108.48 14.11
C SER A 263 -89.35 109.96 14.45
N PHE A 264 -88.14 110.40 14.81
CA PHE A 264 -87.85 111.79 15.13
C PHE A 264 -87.99 112.70 13.91
N ILE A 265 -87.39 112.34 12.77
CA ILE A 265 -87.43 113.13 11.54
C ILE A 265 -88.84 113.18 10.96
N LEU A 266 -89.58 112.06 10.97
CA LEU A 266 -90.98 112.04 10.56
C LEU A 266 -91.83 112.92 11.46
N GLY A 267 -91.62 112.88 12.78
CA GLY A 267 -92.28 113.79 13.73
C GLY A 267 -91.94 115.27 13.50
N LEU A 268 -90.70 115.59 13.10
CA LEU A 268 -90.32 116.94 12.68
C LEU A 268 -91.07 117.37 11.41
N PHE A 269 -91.18 116.50 10.40
CA PHE A 269 -91.93 116.82 9.18
C PHE A 269 -93.43 116.99 9.43
N GLU A 270 -94.01 116.22 10.35
CA GLU A 270 -95.39 116.42 10.80
C GLU A 270 -95.56 117.78 11.48
N LYS A 271 -94.65 118.14 12.39
CA LYS A 271 -94.66 119.44 13.05
C LYS A 271 -94.46 120.61 12.08
N TYR A 272 -93.58 120.49 11.09
CA TYR A 272 -93.42 121.51 10.05
C TYR A 272 -94.69 121.67 9.22
N THR A 273 -95.39 120.57 8.92
CA THR A 273 -96.67 120.61 8.22
C THR A 273 -97.74 121.30 9.07
N GLU A 274 -97.79 121.01 10.37
CA GLU A 274 -98.69 121.66 11.32
C GLU A 274 -98.41 123.16 11.45
N GLU A 275 -97.15 123.58 11.64
CA GLU A 275 -96.76 124.99 11.74
C GLU A 275 -96.98 125.74 10.42
N THR A 276 -96.74 125.10 9.27
CA THR A 276 -97.07 125.66 7.95
C THR A 276 -98.58 125.88 7.83
N SER A 277 -99.41 124.93 8.30
CA SER A 277 -100.87 125.10 8.36
C SER A 277 -101.32 126.20 9.32
N LYS A 278 -100.69 126.32 10.51
CA LYS A 278 -100.96 127.41 11.46
C LYS A 278 -100.59 128.77 10.87
N LEU A 279 -99.45 128.89 10.20
CA LEU A 279 -99.02 130.11 9.53
C LEU A 279 -100.00 130.48 8.41
N GLN A 280 -100.46 129.51 7.63
CA GLN A 280 -101.49 129.69 6.61
C GLN A 280 -102.81 130.21 7.22
N ASN A 281 -103.26 129.61 8.32
CA ASN A 281 -104.46 130.03 9.03
C ASN A 281 -104.32 131.41 9.67
N HIS A 282 -103.16 131.74 10.26
CA HIS A 282 -102.87 133.05 10.81
C HIS A 282 -102.80 134.12 9.71
N SER A 283 -102.18 133.81 8.58
CA SER A 283 -102.16 134.65 7.36
C SER A 283 -103.58 134.94 6.87
N ASN A 284 -104.43 133.89 6.75
CA ASN A 284 -105.85 134.03 6.41
C ASN A 284 -106.56 134.99 7.38
N HIS A 285 -106.46 134.73 8.69
CA HIS A 285 -107.15 135.51 9.72
C HIS A 285 -106.69 136.98 9.77
N THR A 286 -105.39 137.22 9.67
CA THR A 286 -104.82 138.58 9.71
C THR A 286 -105.23 139.39 8.49
N HIS A 287 -105.25 138.76 7.30
CA HIS A 287 -105.75 139.38 6.09
C HIS A 287 -107.24 139.73 6.22
N GLU A 288 -108.06 138.80 6.73
CA GLU A 288 -109.49 139.00 6.97
C GLU A 288 -109.75 140.15 7.97
N ALA A 289 -108.99 140.21 9.07
CA ALA A 289 -109.07 141.28 10.06
C ALA A 289 -108.64 142.65 9.50
N GLN A 290 -107.57 142.70 8.68
CA GLN A 290 -107.13 143.95 8.03
C GLN A 290 -108.16 144.46 7.03
N VAL A 291 -108.75 143.58 6.20
CA VAL A 291 -109.83 143.93 5.26
C VAL A 291 -111.05 144.45 6.03
N LYS A 292 -111.45 143.77 7.10
CA LYS A 292 -112.60 144.17 7.91
C LYS A 292 -112.39 145.48 8.66
N SER A 293 -111.20 145.72 9.22
CA SER A 293 -110.85 147.00 9.86
C SER A 293 -110.80 148.14 8.86
N LEU A 294 -110.40 147.88 7.62
CA LEU A 294 -110.44 148.85 6.52
C LEU A 294 -111.89 149.20 6.13
N GLU A 295 -112.78 148.20 6.03
CA GLU A 295 -114.21 148.40 5.77
C GLU A 295 -114.91 149.16 6.91
N GLU A 296 -114.62 148.83 8.17
CA GLU A 296 -115.18 149.52 9.34
C GLU A 296 -114.70 150.99 9.42
N PHE A 297 -113.43 151.25 9.12
CA PHE A 297 -112.88 152.61 9.04
C PHE A 297 -113.56 153.44 7.95
N GLN A 298 -113.79 152.86 6.77
CA GLN A 298 -114.51 153.51 5.68
C GLN A 298 -115.94 153.92 6.11
N LYS A 299 -116.65 153.00 6.77
CA LYS A 299 -118.04 153.20 7.18
C LYS A 299 -118.19 154.28 8.26
N ALA A 300 -117.32 154.27 9.27
CA ALA A 300 -117.32 155.27 10.34
C ALA A 300 -117.06 156.69 9.83
N TYR A 301 -116.20 156.83 8.81
CA TYR A 301 -115.86 158.13 8.23
C TYR A 301 -116.99 158.69 7.35
N GLU A 302 -117.70 157.84 6.59
CA GLU A 302 -118.87 158.25 5.80
C GLU A 302 -120.03 158.76 6.67
N GLU A 303 -120.22 158.18 7.85
CA GLU A 303 -121.31 158.50 8.76
C GLU A 303 -121.07 159.83 9.51
N GLN A 304 -119.82 160.13 9.86
CA GLN A 304 -119.43 161.43 10.44
C GLN A 304 -119.51 162.58 9.43
N SER A 305 -119.21 162.33 8.14
CA SER A 305 -119.32 163.32 7.06
C SER A 305 -120.77 163.81 6.83
N LYS A 306 -121.78 162.96 7.06
CA LYS A 306 -123.20 163.34 6.86
C LYS A 306 -123.75 164.17 8.02
N SER A 307 -123.22 164.00 9.23
CA SER A 307 -123.65 164.69 10.45
C SER A 307 -123.18 166.16 10.51
N GLU A 308 -121.98 166.47 10.00
CA GLU A 308 -121.47 167.85 9.95
C GLU A 308 -122.15 168.74 8.89
N GLU A 309 -122.76 168.12 7.86
CA GLU A 309 -123.47 168.82 6.78
C GLU A 309 -124.78 169.50 7.27
N GLN A 310 -125.43 168.96 8.31
CA GLN A 310 -126.73 169.45 8.80
C GLN A 310 -126.63 170.55 9.87
N ARG A 311 -125.45 170.81 10.47
CA ARG A 311 -125.26 171.84 11.53
C ARG A 311 -124.93 173.25 10.99
N LEU A 312 -124.91 173.42 9.66
CA LEU A 312 -124.32 174.56 8.94
C LEU A 312 -125.36 175.51 8.26
N LEU A 313 -126.66 175.36 8.52
CA LEU A 313 -127.72 175.84 7.62
C LEU A 313 -128.53 177.10 8.04
N ALA A 314 -128.14 177.86 9.07
CA ALA A 314 -128.98 178.98 9.55
C ALA A 314 -128.35 180.38 9.71
N ASP A 315 -127.06 180.63 9.46
CA ASP A 315 -126.62 182.02 9.16
C ASP A 315 -125.26 182.10 8.45
N ILE A 316 -125.36 182.35 7.13
CA ILE A 316 -124.49 183.10 6.22
C ILE A 316 -123.10 182.48 5.94
N THR A 317 -122.96 181.57 4.97
CA THR A 317 -123.09 181.78 3.51
C THR A 317 -122.19 182.89 2.96
N SER A 318 -120.87 182.67 2.93
CA SER A 318 -120.02 182.98 1.75
C SER A 318 -118.56 182.48 1.78
N LEU A 319 -118.13 181.55 2.67
CA LEU A 319 -116.72 181.12 2.66
C LEU A 319 -116.40 179.63 2.94
N VAL A 320 -117.41 178.74 3.05
CA VAL A 320 -117.21 177.32 3.45
C VAL A 320 -117.27 176.31 2.27
N SER A 321 -117.57 176.71 1.03
CA SER A 321 -117.68 175.75 -0.10
C SER A 321 -116.37 175.16 -0.66
N LYS A 322 -115.18 175.66 -0.29
CA LYS A 322 -113.91 175.15 -0.86
C LYS A 322 -113.15 174.14 0.00
N HIS A 323 -113.49 173.99 1.29
CA HIS A 323 -112.75 173.11 2.21
C HIS A 323 -113.28 171.66 2.22
N ILE A 324 -114.61 171.46 2.11
CA ILE A 324 -115.25 170.13 2.27
C ILE A 324 -114.92 169.15 1.13
N VAL A 325 -114.74 169.62 -0.10
CA VAL A 325 -114.46 168.75 -1.26
C VAL A 325 -113.04 168.14 -1.19
N ARG A 326 -112.06 168.87 -0.65
CA ARG A 326 -110.65 168.43 -0.63
C ARG A 326 -110.32 167.41 0.46
N GLN A 327 -111.18 167.27 1.48
CA GLN A 327 -111.00 166.27 2.55
C GLN A 327 -111.50 164.87 2.16
N ARG A 328 -112.37 164.74 1.14
CA ARG A 328 -112.94 163.44 0.70
C ARG A 328 -111.98 162.64 -0.20
N GLU A 329 -111.30 163.30 -1.13
CA GLU A 329 -110.40 162.63 -2.10
C GLU A 329 -109.09 162.10 -1.46
N LEU A 330 -108.61 162.72 -0.37
CA LEU A 330 -107.33 162.32 0.24
C LEU A 330 -107.43 160.99 1.01
N VAL A 331 -108.62 160.61 1.47
CA VAL A 331 -108.86 159.38 2.25
C VAL A 331 -109.05 158.16 1.34
N ASP A 332 -109.67 158.33 0.17
CA ASP A 332 -110.00 157.24 -0.76
C ASP A 332 -108.76 156.61 -1.43
N VAL A 333 -107.77 157.43 -1.82
CA VAL A 333 -106.50 156.95 -2.41
C VAL A 333 -105.63 156.19 -1.40
N ARG A 334 -105.64 156.64 -0.13
CA ARG A 334 -104.91 155.98 0.96
C ARG A 334 -105.53 154.64 1.35
N LEU A 335 -106.84 154.48 1.22
CA LEU A 335 -107.54 153.23 1.53
C LEU A 335 -107.21 152.12 0.52
N ASN A 336 -107.25 152.44 -0.78
CA ASN A 336 -106.96 151.49 -1.86
C ASN A 336 -105.50 151.00 -1.85
N SER A 337 -104.53 151.90 -1.63
CA SER A 337 -103.12 151.52 -1.52
C SER A 337 -102.83 150.59 -0.32
N LEU A 338 -103.57 150.74 0.79
CA LEU A 338 -103.43 149.84 1.94
C LEU A 338 -104.08 148.46 1.69
N GLY A 339 -105.18 148.42 0.94
CA GLY A 339 -105.83 147.18 0.49
C GLY A 339 -104.95 146.36 -0.45
N ASP A 340 -104.25 147.00 -1.39
CA ASP A 340 -103.31 146.30 -2.30
C ASP A 340 -102.08 145.76 -1.56
N ALA A 341 -101.55 146.50 -0.58
CA ALA A 341 -100.46 146.01 0.27
C ALA A 341 -100.88 144.80 1.13
N ALA A 342 -102.10 144.81 1.68
CA ALA A 342 -102.65 143.69 2.44
C ALA A 342 -102.84 142.43 1.56
N ARG A 343 -103.25 142.60 0.30
CA ARG A 343 -103.42 141.50 -0.67
C ARG A 343 -102.08 140.96 -1.18
N GLY A 344 -101.09 141.81 -1.44
CA GLY A 344 -99.74 141.41 -1.84
C GLY A 344 -99.00 140.62 -0.76
N ASN A 345 -99.13 141.05 0.51
CA ASN A 345 -98.60 140.30 1.66
C ASN A 345 -99.26 138.91 1.78
N LYS A 346 -100.57 138.81 1.50
CA LYS A 346 -101.30 137.55 1.50
C LYS A 346 -100.80 136.58 0.42
N THR A 347 -100.68 137.04 -0.83
CA THR A 347 -100.17 136.20 -1.93
C THR A 347 -98.75 135.72 -1.70
N PHE A 348 -97.88 136.58 -1.14
CA PHE A 348 -96.50 136.22 -0.80
C PHE A 348 -96.43 135.13 0.28
N LEU A 349 -97.23 135.26 1.34
CA LEU A 349 -97.29 134.24 2.40
C LEU A 349 -97.88 132.91 1.89
N ASP A 350 -98.85 132.93 0.98
CA ASP A 350 -99.46 131.71 0.42
C ASP A 350 -98.52 130.94 -0.51
N GLU A 351 -97.77 131.64 -1.37
CA GLU A 351 -96.74 131.01 -2.21
C GLU A 351 -95.64 130.36 -1.37
N HIS A 352 -95.13 131.08 -0.36
CA HIS A 352 -94.09 130.56 0.52
C HIS A 352 -94.58 129.38 1.39
N THR A 353 -95.84 129.42 1.84
CA THR A 353 -96.47 128.30 2.56
C THR A 353 -96.61 127.08 1.64
N SER A 354 -97.09 127.26 0.41
CA SER A 354 -97.25 126.17 -0.57
C SER A 354 -95.91 125.54 -0.97
N ALA A 355 -94.87 126.37 -1.15
CA ALA A 355 -93.52 125.91 -1.41
C ALA A 355 -92.94 125.13 -0.21
N MET A 356 -93.15 125.61 1.02
CA MET A 356 -92.72 124.92 2.25
C MET A 356 -93.42 123.57 2.41
N GLU A 357 -94.71 123.48 2.09
CA GLU A 357 -95.45 122.21 2.10
C GLU A 357 -94.91 121.22 1.06
N GLY A 358 -94.61 121.68 -0.16
CA GLY A 358 -94.02 120.86 -1.23
C GLY A 358 -92.64 120.31 -0.86
N VAL A 359 -91.76 121.15 -0.31
CA VAL A 359 -90.43 120.76 0.16
C VAL A 359 -90.54 119.76 1.32
N THR A 360 -91.45 120.00 2.27
CA THR A 360 -91.67 119.10 3.42
C THR A 360 -92.16 117.72 2.98
N LYS A 361 -93.08 117.64 2.00
CA LYS A 361 -93.57 116.37 1.45
C LYS A 361 -92.49 115.59 0.68
N ASP A 362 -91.72 116.26 -0.18
CA ASP A 362 -90.64 115.58 -0.92
C ASP A 362 -89.51 115.11 0.02
N ALA A 363 -89.16 115.91 1.02
CA ALA A 363 -88.20 115.54 2.05
C ALA A 363 -88.68 114.34 2.88
N LYS A 364 -89.98 114.31 3.27
CA LYS A 364 -90.60 113.16 3.95
C LYS A 364 -90.50 111.89 3.11
N ARG A 365 -90.91 111.93 1.83
CA ARG A 365 -90.85 110.77 0.93
C ARG A 365 -89.44 110.23 0.74
N LYS A 366 -88.46 111.11 0.50
CA LYS A 366 -87.05 110.71 0.36
C LYS A 366 -86.49 110.11 1.65
N TRP A 367 -86.87 110.65 2.80
CA TRP A 367 -86.49 110.11 4.09
C TRP A 367 -87.11 108.73 4.34
N GLU A 368 -88.38 108.52 4.03
CA GLU A 368 -89.05 107.22 4.14
C GLU A 368 -88.36 106.15 3.28
N MET A 369 -88.05 106.48 2.02
CA MET A 369 -87.29 105.57 1.14
C MET A 369 -85.90 105.24 1.69
N PHE A 370 -85.18 106.24 2.20
CA PHE A 370 -83.86 106.03 2.79
C PHE A 370 -83.94 105.17 4.06
N ALA A 371 -84.92 105.43 4.93
CA ALA A 371 -85.13 104.67 6.17
C ALA A 371 -85.46 103.21 5.86
N GLU A 372 -86.37 102.94 4.93
CA GLU A 372 -86.72 101.58 4.51
C GLU A 372 -85.51 100.82 3.93
N GLN A 373 -84.73 101.50 3.08
CA GLN A 373 -83.49 100.92 2.53
C GLN A 373 -82.47 100.62 3.63
N ALA A 374 -82.22 101.57 4.54
CA ALA A 374 -81.28 101.39 5.64
C ALA A 374 -81.73 100.28 6.63
N GLU A 375 -83.03 100.16 6.90
CA GLU A 375 -83.58 99.05 7.67
C GLU A 375 -83.38 97.70 6.99
N ASN A 376 -83.63 97.63 5.67
CA ASN A 376 -83.46 96.42 4.89
C ASN A 376 -81.98 96.00 4.84
N ASP A 377 -81.07 96.95 4.61
CA ASP A 377 -79.63 96.70 4.60
C ASP A 377 -79.14 96.18 5.96
N CYS A 378 -79.67 96.67 7.09
CA CYS A 378 -79.36 96.13 8.42
C CYS A 378 -79.87 94.68 8.59
N LYS A 379 -81.09 94.37 8.13
CA LYS A 379 -81.66 93.01 8.19
C LYS A 379 -80.90 92.03 7.29
N VAL A 380 -80.57 92.43 6.07
CA VAL A 380 -79.76 91.66 5.13
C VAL A 380 -78.34 91.45 5.68
N GLY A 381 -77.72 92.49 6.27
CA GLY A 381 -76.42 92.39 6.93
C GLY A 381 -76.39 91.38 8.09
N SER A 382 -77.42 91.41 8.95
CA SER A 382 -77.57 90.46 10.06
C SER A 382 -77.78 89.02 9.57
N SER A 383 -78.67 88.79 8.59
CA SER A 383 -78.89 87.45 8.03
C SER A 383 -77.67 86.90 7.26
N PHE A 384 -76.99 87.75 6.49
CA PHE A 384 -75.77 87.39 5.75
C PHE A 384 -74.63 86.99 6.69
N SER A 385 -74.39 87.74 7.77
CA SER A 385 -73.39 87.39 8.78
C SER A 385 -73.70 86.04 9.45
N SER A 386 -74.96 85.77 9.78
CA SER A 386 -75.37 84.46 10.32
C SER A 386 -75.14 83.32 9.32
N ALA A 387 -75.47 83.51 8.04
CA ALA A 387 -75.25 82.50 7.01
C ALA A 387 -73.75 82.19 6.81
N LYS A 388 -72.90 83.23 6.87
CA LYS A 388 -71.44 83.08 6.81
C LYS A 388 -70.89 82.33 8.02
N HIS A 389 -71.37 82.62 9.23
CA HIS A 389 -71.04 81.88 10.43
C HIS A 389 -71.40 80.41 10.29
N CYS A 390 -72.64 80.07 9.89
CA CYS A 390 -73.05 78.67 9.71
C CYS A 390 -72.14 77.92 8.72
N ARG A 391 -71.75 78.55 7.60
CA ARG A 391 -70.83 77.92 6.64
C ARG A 391 -69.44 77.69 7.25
N MET A 392 -68.90 78.69 7.94
CA MET A 392 -67.58 78.59 8.55
C MET A 392 -67.57 77.55 9.69
N GLU A 393 -68.66 77.46 10.45
CA GLU A 393 -68.89 76.43 11.47
C GLU A 393 -68.82 75.02 10.88
N THR A 394 -69.46 74.79 9.74
CA THR A 394 -69.39 73.50 9.02
C THR A 394 -67.95 73.16 8.63
N ILE A 395 -67.21 74.13 8.07
CA ILE A 395 -65.81 73.93 7.67
C ILE A 395 -64.94 73.62 8.91
N MET A 396 -65.10 74.37 10.00
CA MET A 396 -64.37 74.12 11.24
C MET A 396 -64.69 72.73 11.82
N GLN A 397 -65.94 72.27 11.73
CA GLN A 397 -66.34 70.93 12.14
C GLN A 397 -65.69 69.84 11.26
N GLU A 398 -65.68 70.01 9.94
CA GLU A 398 -65.00 69.10 9.02
C GLU A 398 -63.49 69.02 9.30
N CYS A 399 -62.85 70.16 9.58
CA CYS A 399 -61.45 70.20 10.00
C CYS A 399 -61.23 69.41 11.30
N ALA A 400 -62.06 69.62 12.33
CA ALA A 400 -61.96 68.89 13.59
C ALA A 400 -62.12 67.37 13.39
N CYS A 401 -63.13 66.94 12.63
CA CYS A 401 -63.35 65.53 12.30
C CYS A 401 -62.16 64.91 11.53
N THR A 402 -61.52 65.69 10.65
CA THR A 402 -60.34 65.25 9.89
C THR A 402 -59.14 65.05 10.82
N VAL A 403 -58.92 65.95 11.78
CA VAL A 403 -57.85 65.83 12.78
C VAL A 403 -58.07 64.60 13.67
N ASP A 404 -59.30 64.37 14.15
CA ASP A 404 -59.66 63.15 14.90
C ASP A 404 -59.39 61.88 14.10
N SER A 405 -59.79 61.88 12.83
CA SER A 405 -59.57 60.74 11.93
C SER A 405 -58.08 60.49 11.73
N ALA A 406 -57.28 61.54 11.53
CA ALA A 406 -55.82 61.43 11.39
C ALA A 406 -55.16 60.86 12.66
N ALA A 407 -55.57 61.33 13.84
CA ALA A 407 -55.09 60.82 15.13
C ALA A 407 -55.40 59.32 15.31
N GLN A 408 -56.62 58.89 14.96
CA GLN A 408 -56.99 57.47 15.01
C GLN A 408 -56.24 56.63 13.98
N GLN A 409 -56.02 57.14 12.77
CA GLN A 409 -55.25 56.43 11.74
C GLN A 409 -53.79 56.23 12.15
N TRP A 410 -53.20 57.20 12.83
CA TRP A 410 -51.85 57.06 13.37
C TRP A 410 -51.75 55.93 14.41
N LYS A 411 -52.68 55.90 15.38
CA LYS A 411 -52.78 54.82 16.38
C LYS A 411 -52.93 53.44 15.75
N LYS A 412 -53.79 53.31 14.75
CA LYS A 412 -54.00 52.05 14.01
C LYS A 412 -52.74 51.64 13.25
N SER A 413 -52.05 52.59 12.62
CA SER A 413 -50.81 52.33 11.89
C SER A 413 -49.70 51.85 12.82
N HIS A 414 -49.51 52.51 13.97
CA HIS A 414 -48.55 52.07 14.98
C HIS A 414 -48.86 50.65 15.46
N ALA A 415 -50.11 50.36 15.86
CA ALA A 415 -50.52 49.03 16.30
C ALA A 415 -50.29 47.95 15.23
N ALA A 416 -50.60 48.24 13.96
CA ALA A 416 -50.39 47.29 12.86
C ALA A 416 -48.92 46.98 12.59
N VAL A 417 -48.03 48.00 12.67
CA VAL A 417 -46.58 47.79 12.52
C VAL A 417 -46.03 47.00 13.70
N ASN A 418 -46.49 47.26 14.92
CA ASN A 418 -46.07 46.51 16.11
C ASN A 418 -46.53 45.04 16.04
N ASP A 419 -47.78 44.77 15.64
CA ASP A 419 -48.28 43.41 15.41
C ASP A 419 -47.45 42.65 14.35
N LEU A 420 -47.15 43.29 13.22
CA LEU A 420 -46.27 42.71 12.21
C LEU A 420 -44.87 42.40 12.76
N CYS A 421 -44.29 43.34 13.52
CA CYS A 421 -42.96 43.21 14.09
C CYS A 421 -42.88 42.06 15.12
N THR A 422 -43.84 41.99 16.03
CA THR A 422 -43.93 40.91 17.03
C THR A 422 -44.12 39.54 16.37
N LYS A 423 -44.92 39.47 15.30
CA LYS A 423 -45.07 38.25 14.50
C LYS A 423 -43.75 37.84 13.83
N GLN A 424 -43.01 38.80 13.26
CA GLN A 424 -41.70 38.55 12.66
C GLN A 424 -40.68 38.04 13.69
N VAL A 425 -40.63 38.63 14.89
CA VAL A 425 -39.78 38.13 15.98
C VAL A 425 -40.12 36.69 16.34
N ALA A 426 -41.42 36.37 16.48
CA ALA A 426 -41.87 35.00 16.77
C ALA A 426 -41.48 34.01 15.65
N GLU A 427 -41.59 34.40 14.38
CA GLU A 427 -41.16 33.57 13.25
C GLU A 427 -39.64 33.32 13.26
N VAL A 428 -38.83 34.37 13.54
CA VAL A 428 -37.37 34.24 13.68
C VAL A 428 -37.01 33.33 14.85
N GLU A 429 -37.67 33.46 16.00
CA GLU A 429 -37.46 32.59 17.16
C GLU A 429 -37.74 31.12 16.85
N VAL A 430 -38.79 30.81 16.11
CA VAL A 430 -39.10 29.43 15.68
C VAL A 430 -38.02 28.88 14.77
N LEU A 431 -37.54 29.67 13.81
CA LEU A 431 -36.45 29.26 12.90
C LEU A 431 -35.14 29.05 13.65
N VAL A 432 -34.78 29.97 14.55
CA VAL A 432 -33.59 29.86 15.42
C VAL A 432 -33.66 28.61 16.28
N ARG A 433 -34.80 28.34 16.92
CA ARG A 433 -35.00 27.15 17.75
C ARG A 433 -34.87 25.86 16.94
N GLY A 434 -35.50 25.79 15.77
CA GLY A 434 -35.38 24.63 14.88
C GLY A 434 -33.94 24.41 14.40
N ALA A 435 -33.19 25.48 14.14
CA ALA A 435 -31.77 25.37 13.78
C ALA A 435 -30.90 24.88 14.95
N ILE A 436 -31.17 25.35 16.18
CA ILE A 436 -30.50 24.85 17.40
C ILE A 436 -30.81 23.37 17.61
N GLU A 437 -32.07 22.96 17.52
CA GLU A 437 -32.49 21.54 17.63
C GLU A 437 -31.81 20.67 16.56
N ASN A 438 -31.69 21.15 15.33
CA ASN A 438 -30.97 20.44 14.28
C ASN A 438 -29.46 20.32 14.58
N ASN A 439 -28.84 21.34 15.17
CA ASN A 439 -27.44 21.26 15.62
C ASN A 439 -27.25 20.26 16.77
N GLU A 440 -28.20 20.16 17.70
CA GLU A 440 -28.22 19.12 18.75
C GLU A 440 -28.30 17.73 18.13
N GLN A 441 -29.21 17.53 17.16
CA GLN A 441 -29.37 16.26 16.45
C GLN A 441 -28.10 15.86 15.69
N HIS A 442 -27.48 16.79 14.95
CA HIS A 442 -26.23 16.53 14.23
C HIS A 442 -25.10 16.11 15.17
N GLU A 443 -24.99 16.73 16.35
CA GLU A 443 -23.98 16.35 17.32
C GLU A 443 -24.21 14.95 17.89
N ALA A 444 -25.46 14.58 18.18
CA ALA A 444 -25.83 13.23 18.61
C ALA A 444 -25.55 12.16 17.54
N GLU A 445 -25.85 12.43 16.27
CA GLU A 445 -25.57 11.53 15.15
C GLU A 445 -24.07 11.29 14.95
N ILE A 446 -23.27 12.35 15.06
CA ILE A 446 -21.82 12.26 14.95
C ILE A 446 -21.23 11.53 16.17
N ALA A 447 -21.72 11.80 17.38
CA ALA A 447 -21.30 11.09 18.59
C ALA A 447 -21.60 9.58 18.50
N SER A 448 -22.78 9.22 18.00
CA SER A 448 -23.16 7.82 17.74
C SER A 448 -22.25 7.15 16.70
N SER A 449 -22.00 7.84 15.58
CA SER A 449 -21.12 7.36 14.51
C SER A 449 -19.67 7.18 14.99
N ARG A 450 -19.18 8.09 15.83
CA ARG A 450 -17.87 7.98 16.50
C ARG A 450 -17.80 6.75 17.38
N ALA A 451 -18.80 6.51 18.23
CA ALA A 451 -18.81 5.34 19.12
C ALA A 451 -18.74 4.02 18.32
N LEU A 452 -19.53 3.91 17.25
CA LEU A 452 -19.48 2.78 16.31
C LEU A 452 -18.10 2.62 15.65
N ALA A 453 -17.48 3.72 15.21
CA ALA A 453 -16.16 3.70 14.59
C ALA A 453 -15.05 3.30 15.58
N GLU A 454 -15.10 3.79 16.83
CA GLU A 454 -14.17 3.41 17.90
C GLU A 454 -14.31 1.92 18.27
N GLU A 455 -15.55 1.42 18.39
CA GLU A 455 -15.81 0.01 18.63
C GLU A 455 -15.25 -0.87 17.51
N GLN A 456 -15.55 -0.53 16.24
CA GLN A 456 -15.02 -1.25 15.07
C GLN A 456 -13.49 -1.23 15.04
N ALA A 457 -12.86 -0.08 15.23
CA ALA A 457 -11.40 0.03 15.27
C ALA A 457 -10.79 -0.81 16.40
N SER A 458 -11.45 -0.87 17.57
CA SER A 458 -11.03 -1.70 18.69
C SER A 458 -11.15 -3.19 18.39
N ASN A 459 -12.28 -3.62 17.81
CA ASN A 459 -12.53 -5.00 17.43
C ASN A 459 -11.56 -5.47 16.33
N SER A 460 -11.43 -4.71 15.24
CA SER A 460 -10.48 -5.04 14.16
C SER A 460 -9.04 -5.05 14.64
N SER A 461 -8.63 -4.10 15.50
CA SER A 461 -7.29 -4.13 16.09
C SER A 461 -7.07 -5.38 16.93
N LYS A 462 -8.08 -5.83 17.69
CA LYS A 462 -7.99 -7.05 18.51
C LYS A 462 -7.90 -8.31 17.64
N GLU A 463 -8.71 -8.40 16.60
CA GLU A 463 -8.69 -9.52 15.63
C GLU A 463 -7.33 -9.61 14.94
N ILE A 464 -6.80 -8.51 14.39
CA ILE A 464 -5.49 -8.50 13.73
C ILE A 464 -4.36 -8.90 14.71
N LEU A 465 -4.41 -8.43 15.96
CA LEU A 465 -3.42 -8.81 16.96
C LEU A 465 -3.47 -10.32 17.26
N GLN A 466 -4.67 -10.90 17.34
CA GLN A 466 -4.84 -12.34 17.55
C GLN A 466 -4.34 -13.16 16.34
N ASP A 467 -4.63 -12.71 15.11
CA ASP A 467 -4.15 -13.39 13.90
C ASP A 467 -2.62 -13.37 13.81
N ILE A 468 -1.99 -12.27 14.20
CA ILE A 468 -0.53 -12.17 14.28
C ILE A 468 0.04 -13.12 15.32
N ASP A 469 -0.61 -13.26 16.49
CA ASP A 469 -0.22 -14.22 17.50
C ASP A 469 -0.30 -15.66 17.00
N ASN A 470 -1.40 -16.01 16.33
CA ASN A 470 -1.59 -17.33 15.74
C ASN A 470 -0.51 -17.63 14.67
N LEU A 471 -0.19 -16.67 13.80
CA LEU A 471 0.85 -16.80 12.78
C LEU A 471 2.25 -16.97 13.39
N LEU A 472 2.56 -16.24 14.47
CA LEU A 472 3.83 -16.38 15.17
C LEU A 472 3.97 -17.75 15.82
N GLU A 473 2.90 -18.25 16.44
CA GLU A 473 2.86 -19.57 17.05
C GLU A 473 3.01 -20.68 15.99
N GLU A 474 2.35 -20.56 14.85
CA GLU A 474 2.53 -21.48 13.71
C GLU A 474 3.97 -21.48 13.19
N ALA A 475 4.59 -20.30 13.05
CA ALA A 475 5.99 -20.18 12.64
C ALA A 475 6.94 -20.84 13.64
N ARG A 476 6.75 -20.61 14.95
CA ARG A 476 7.53 -21.26 16.02
C ARG A 476 7.36 -22.77 16.01
N ASN A 477 6.13 -23.27 15.86
CA ASN A 477 5.84 -24.70 15.78
C ASN A 477 6.50 -25.35 14.55
N SER A 478 6.46 -24.68 13.39
CA SER A 478 7.14 -25.14 12.17
C SER A 478 8.66 -25.22 12.38
N THR A 479 9.27 -24.18 12.93
CA THR A 479 10.71 -24.16 13.23
C THR A 479 11.09 -25.23 14.24
N SER A 480 10.29 -25.42 15.30
CA SER A 480 10.51 -26.47 16.30
C SER A 480 10.56 -27.87 15.67
N ARG A 481 9.65 -28.16 14.72
CA ARG A 481 9.67 -29.44 13.98
C ARG A 481 10.94 -29.63 13.15
N VAL A 482 11.44 -28.56 12.53
CA VAL A 482 12.71 -28.61 11.77
C VAL A 482 13.88 -28.88 12.73
N VAL A 483 13.93 -28.19 13.87
CA VAL A 483 14.97 -28.40 14.89
C VAL A 483 14.96 -29.83 15.43
N SER A 484 13.78 -30.39 15.77
CA SER A 484 13.68 -31.79 16.19
C SER A 484 14.16 -32.77 15.10
N THR A 485 13.93 -32.46 13.83
CA THR A 485 14.42 -33.28 12.71
C THR A 485 15.94 -33.19 12.58
N VAL A 486 16.52 -32.00 12.75
CA VAL A 486 17.98 -31.77 12.78
C VAL A 486 18.64 -32.55 13.92
N GLU A 487 18.04 -32.51 15.11
CA GLU A 487 18.50 -33.28 16.28
C GLU A 487 18.47 -34.79 16.00
N ALA A 488 17.36 -35.31 15.45
CA ALA A 488 17.25 -36.73 15.09
C ALA A 488 18.33 -37.14 14.07
N HIS A 489 18.57 -36.33 13.04
CA HIS A 489 19.58 -36.60 12.02
C HIS A 489 21.01 -36.55 12.58
N SER A 490 21.26 -35.69 13.58
CA SER A 490 22.55 -35.64 14.28
C SER A 490 22.82 -36.93 15.06
N VAL A 491 21.79 -37.50 15.70
CA VAL A 491 21.88 -38.82 16.38
C VAL A 491 22.18 -39.94 15.38
N GLU A 492 21.52 -39.95 14.21
CA GLU A 492 21.78 -40.94 13.16
C GLU A 492 23.22 -40.88 12.62
N ILE A 493 23.76 -39.67 12.42
CA ILE A 493 25.16 -39.47 12.01
C ILE A 493 26.12 -40.00 13.07
N GLN A 494 25.84 -39.76 14.35
CA GLN A 494 26.65 -40.30 15.44
C GLN A 494 26.66 -41.83 15.42
N HIS A 495 25.50 -42.46 15.26
CA HIS A 495 25.40 -43.92 15.13
C HIS A 495 26.13 -44.46 13.89
N LEU A 496 26.10 -43.74 12.76
CA LEU A 496 26.87 -44.09 11.56
C LEU A 496 28.38 -44.06 11.84
N GLN A 497 28.86 -43.04 12.57
CA GLN A 497 30.27 -42.92 12.95
C GLN A 497 30.72 -44.11 13.82
N GLU A 498 29.94 -44.41 14.86
CA GLU A 498 30.21 -45.50 15.79
C GLU A 498 30.24 -46.84 15.05
N ASN A 499 29.22 -47.13 14.22
CA ASN A 499 29.16 -48.35 13.42
C ASN A 499 30.31 -48.48 12.43
N HIS A 500 30.65 -47.42 11.69
CA HIS A 500 31.76 -47.46 10.75
C HIS A 500 33.09 -47.72 11.47
N SER A 501 33.33 -47.04 12.60
CA SER A 501 34.54 -47.28 13.40
C SER A 501 34.63 -48.73 13.89
N GLY A 502 33.51 -49.30 14.35
CA GLY A 502 33.41 -50.69 14.78
C GLY A 502 33.61 -51.69 13.63
N GLN A 503 33.05 -51.43 12.45
CA GLN A 503 33.23 -52.31 11.30
C GLN A 503 34.64 -52.22 10.71
N THR A 504 35.21 -51.03 10.56
CA THR A 504 36.57 -50.86 10.05
C THR A 504 37.59 -51.53 10.97
N SER A 505 37.47 -51.34 12.29
CA SER A 505 38.31 -52.04 13.25
C SER A 505 38.11 -53.56 13.17
N GLY A 506 36.87 -54.05 13.07
CA GLY A 506 36.57 -55.47 12.90
C GLY A 506 37.18 -56.08 11.63
N VAL A 507 37.09 -55.40 10.48
CA VAL A 507 37.71 -55.84 9.21
C VAL A 507 39.23 -55.86 9.33
N ASN A 508 39.83 -54.82 9.90
CA ASN A 508 41.27 -54.75 10.07
C ASN A 508 41.79 -55.87 10.99
N THR A 509 41.14 -56.10 12.13
CA THR A 509 41.48 -57.20 13.05
C THR A 509 41.27 -58.57 12.39
N HIS A 510 40.21 -58.75 11.60
CA HIS A 510 39.98 -60.00 10.88
C HIS A 510 41.05 -60.25 9.82
N ALA A 511 41.44 -59.22 9.06
CA ALA A 511 42.48 -59.28 8.06
C ALA A 511 43.86 -59.58 8.70
N GLU A 512 44.23 -58.87 9.77
CA GLU A 512 45.44 -59.16 10.54
C GLU A 512 45.47 -60.61 11.01
N LYS A 513 44.37 -61.09 11.60
CA LYS A 513 44.26 -62.48 12.07
C LYS A 513 44.39 -63.46 10.90
N ALA A 514 43.72 -63.23 9.77
CA ALA A 514 43.78 -64.11 8.61
C ALA A 514 45.20 -64.19 8.01
N PHE A 515 45.87 -63.04 7.86
CA PHE A 515 47.21 -62.98 7.28
C PHE A 515 48.32 -63.45 8.23
N GLN A 516 48.16 -63.30 9.55
CA GLN A 516 49.16 -63.75 10.52
C GLN A 516 48.97 -65.20 10.97
N SER A 517 47.72 -65.68 11.13
CA SER A 517 47.45 -66.99 11.74
C SER A 517 47.03 -68.08 10.75
N SER A 518 46.38 -67.72 9.64
CA SER A 518 45.84 -68.69 8.67
C SER A 518 46.73 -68.85 7.43
N TYR A 519 47.46 -67.80 7.01
CA TYR A 519 48.45 -67.93 5.96
C TYR A 519 49.63 -68.77 6.45
N ARG A 520 49.87 -69.91 5.80
CA ARG A 520 51.00 -70.81 6.08
C ARG A 520 51.87 -70.94 4.85
N ASP A 521 53.18 -71.07 5.06
CA ASP A 521 54.09 -71.40 3.97
C ASP A 521 53.81 -72.79 3.42
N TYR A 522 54.27 -73.00 2.19
CA TYR A 522 54.11 -74.26 1.49
C TYR A 522 54.68 -75.45 2.30
N GLU A 523 53.82 -76.39 2.67
CA GLU A 523 54.22 -77.70 3.20
C GLU A 523 54.28 -78.73 2.05
N PRO A 524 55.32 -79.59 1.99
CA PRO A 524 55.46 -80.57 0.92
C PRO A 524 54.36 -81.64 0.95
N THR A 525 53.39 -81.55 0.04
CA THR A 525 52.38 -82.60 -0.18
C THR A 525 52.90 -83.64 -1.15
N GLY A 526 53.64 -84.64 -0.65
CA GLY A 526 53.79 -86.00 -1.22
C GLY A 526 54.40 -86.22 -2.62
N GLU A 527 54.40 -85.23 -3.52
CA GLU A 527 54.82 -85.38 -4.93
C GLU A 527 56.24 -84.88 -5.20
N THR A 528 57.00 -84.62 -4.14
CA THR A 528 58.42 -84.29 -4.28
C THR A 528 59.19 -85.58 -4.57
N PRO A 529 59.99 -85.66 -5.65
CA PRO A 529 60.67 -86.91 -6.05
C PRO A 529 61.43 -87.53 -4.88
N MET A 530 61.07 -88.77 -4.52
CA MET A 530 61.74 -89.53 -3.47
C MET A 530 63.14 -89.95 -3.92
N ARG A 531 64.06 -90.04 -2.95
CA ARG A 531 65.47 -90.40 -3.15
C ARG A 531 65.57 -91.76 -3.85
N SER A 532 66.09 -91.79 -5.08
CA SER A 532 66.47 -93.03 -5.76
C SER A 532 67.73 -93.61 -5.10
N GLU A 533 67.69 -94.87 -4.66
CA GLU A 533 68.87 -95.58 -4.17
C GLU A 533 69.81 -95.89 -5.35
N PRO A 534 71.12 -95.58 -5.26
CA PRO A 534 72.07 -95.91 -6.32
C PRO A 534 72.34 -97.43 -6.36
N GLU A 535 72.28 -98.01 -7.55
CA GLU A 535 72.46 -99.45 -7.81
C GLU A 535 73.96 -99.82 -7.87
N VAL A 536 74.66 -99.68 -6.75
CA VAL A 536 76.12 -99.92 -6.72
C VAL A 536 76.41 -101.44 -6.71
N PRO A 537 77.20 -101.98 -7.66
CA PRO A 537 77.59 -103.39 -7.69
C PRO A 537 78.43 -103.75 -6.46
N SER A 538 78.20 -104.94 -5.91
CA SER A 538 78.96 -105.42 -4.76
C SER A 538 80.42 -105.74 -5.13
N LYS A 539 81.33 -105.63 -4.15
CA LYS A 539 82.76 -105.97 -4.35
C LYS A 539 82.96 -107.38 -4.92
N GLY A 540 82.15 -108.35 -4.47
CA GLY A 540 82.22 -109.73 -4.96
C GLY A 540 81.85 -109.87 -6.45
N THR A 541 80.89 -109.07 -6.91
CA THR A 541 80.45 -109.04 -8.32
C THR A 541 81.54 -108.45 -9.24
N ILE A 542 82.34 -107.51 -8.74
CA ILE A 542 83.49 -106.94 -9.47
C ILE A 542 84.66 -107.94 -9.50
N GLU A 543 84.87 -108.66 -8.39
CA GLU A 543 85.93 -109.67 -8.26
C GLU A 543 85.73 -110.87 -9.20
N SER A 544 84.49 -111.30 -9.42
CA SER A 544 84.15 -112.39 -10.36
C SER A 544 84.42 -112.07 -11.84
N LEU A 545 84.68 -110.81 -12.19
CA LEU A 545 84.99 -110.40 -13.57
C LEU A 545 86.49 -110.47 -13.89
N ARG A 546 87.35 -110.83 -12.92
CA ARG A 546 88.79 -111.06 -13.16
C ARG A 546 89.05 -112.44 -13.77
N ALA A 547 90.04 -112.52 -14.67
CA ALA A 547 90.50 -113.80 -15.21
C ALA A 547 91.15 -114.66 -14.12
N MET A 548 91.09 -115.98 -14.28
CA MET A 548 91.78 -116.95 -13.41
C MET A 548 93.31 -116.76 -13.45
N PRO A 549 94.05 -117.20 -12.41
CA PRO A 549 95.51 -117.11 -12.39
C PRO A 549 96.15 -117.78 -13.62
N ILE A 550 97.22 -117.19 -14.13
CA ILE A 550 97.92 -117.65 -15.35
C ILE A 550 98.40 -119.11 -15.20
N GLU A 551 98.82 -119.48 -14.00
CA GLU A 551 99.27 -120.84 -13.67
C GLU A 551 98.14 -121.85 -13.86
N SER A 552 96.92 -121.51 -13.44
CA SER A 552 95.74 -122.36 -13.60
C SER A 552 95.28 -122.46 -15.06
N LEU A 553 95.42 -121.38 -15.83
CA LEU A 553 95.14 -121.39 -17.28
C LEU A 553 96.16 -122.25 -18.07
N MET A 554 97.41 -122.32 -17.60
CA MET A 554 98.44 -123.20 -18.18
C MET A 554 98.13 -124.67 -17.92
N ASP A 555 97.75 -125.02 -16.69
CA ASP A 555 97.38 -126.39 -16.32
C ASP A 555 96.14 -126.87 -17.10
N GLU A 556 95.11 -126.03 -17.22
CA GLU A 556 93.91 -126.33 -18.01
C GLU A 556 94.23 -126.59 -19.49
N PHE A 557 95.16 -125.82 -20.07
CA PHE A 557 95.56 -126.04 -21.46
C PHE A 557 96.31 -127.38 -21.62
N ARG A 558 97.22 -127.70 -20.70
CA ARG A 558 98.05 -128.92 -20.74
C ARG A 558 97.25 -130.20 -20.51
N GLU A 559 96.28 -130.16 -19.59
CA GLU A 559 95.40 -131.30 -19.31
C GLU A 559 94.55 -131.68 -20.52
N ASN A 560 94.14 -130.69 -21.31
CA ASN A 560 93.32 -130.89 -22.50
C ASN A 560 94.12 -131.21 -23.79
N HIS A 561 95.47 -131.19 -23.77
CA HIS A 561 96.32 -131.41 -24.96
C HIS A 561 97.67 -132.10 -24.61
N PRO A 562 97.86 -133.45 -24.64
CA PRO A 562 99.14 -134.13 -24.30
C PRO A 562 100.16 -134.27 -25.47
N TYR A 563 101.45 -134.52 -25.18
CA TYR A 563 102.61 -134.53 -26.13
C TYR A 563 103.21 -135.96 -26.34
N GLU A 564 103.41 -136.46 -27.58
CA GLU A 564 103.82 -137.86 -27.91
C GLU A 564 105.19 -137.99 -28.66
N SER A 565 106.05 -138.96 -28.26
CA SER A 565 107.36 -139.33 -28.87
C SER A 565 107.46 -140.84 -29.18
N SER A 566 108.13 -141.26 -30.27
CA SER A 566 107.88 -142.55 -30.97
C SER A 566 109.02 -143.60 -30.94
N LYS A 567 108.74 -144.84 -30.48
CA LYS A 567 109.29 -146.14 -31.01
C LYS A 567 108.40 -147.35 -30.61
N GLU A 568 108.22 -148.26 -31.59
CA GLU A 568 107.64 -149.64 -31.62
C GLU A 568 106.12 -149.91 -31.78
N PRO A 569 105.71 -151.02 -32.47
CA PRO A 569 104.42 -151.11 -33.19
C PRO A 569 103.44 -152.26 -32.81
N LYS A 570 102.17 -152.06 -33.22
CA LYS A 570 100.99 -152.98 -33.37
C LYS A 570 100.23 -153.41 -32.09
N PRO A 571 98.91 -153.79 -32.17
CA PRO A 571 97.90 -153.63 -33.23
C PRO A 571 96.49 -153.12 -32.75
N SER A 572 95.62 -152.92 -33.75
CA SER A 572 94.16 -152.69 -33.76
C SER A 572 93.28 -153.29 -32.65
N LEU A 573 92.18 -152.59 -32.30
CA LEU A 573 90.76 -152.99 -32.52
C LEU A 573 89.75 -151.97 -31.94
N ILE A 574 88.63 -151.80 -32.66
CA ILE A 574 87.44 -150.95 -32.39
C ILE A 574 86.62 -151.51 -31.20
N PRO A 575 85.87 -150.70 -30.42
CA PRO A 575 84.38 -150.72 -30.47
C PRO A 575 83.74 -149.30 -30.29
N ARG A 576 82.71 -148.90 -31.07
CA ARG A 576 81.26 -149.05 -30.85
C ARG A 576 80.69 -148.46 -29.54
N SER A 577 79.59 -147.70 -29.72
CA SER A 577 78.72 -146.97 -28.76
C SER A 577 78.22 -147.75 -27.53
N PRO A 578 77.66 -147.04 -26.53
CA PRO A 578 76.21 -147.11 -26.23
C PRO A 578 75.61 -145.70 -25.95
N LEU A 579 74.40 -145.32 -26.40
CA LEU A 579 73.04 -145.64 -25.93
C LEU A 579 72.74 -145.44 -24.43
N ALA A 580 71.93 -144.41 -24.12
CA ALA A 580 70.75 -144.38 -23.20
C ALA A 580 70.39 -142.89 -22.87
N THR A 581 69.34 -142.26 -23.47
CA THR A 581 67.91 -142.13 -23.04
C THR A 581 67.70 -141.31 -21.74
N LEU A 582 66.73 -140.42 -21.47
CA LEU A 582 65.42 -139.91 -21.96
C LEU A 582 65.28 -138.51 -21.27
N ASN A 583 64.62 -137.43 -21.73
CA ASN A 583 63.45 -137.18 -22.59
C ASN A 583 63.68 -135.94 -23.45
#